data_AF-A0A0L1JIG6-F1
#
_entry.id   AF-A0A0L1JIG6-F1
#
_cell.length_a   1.000
_cell.length_b   1.000
_cell.length_c   1.000
_cell.angle_alpha   90.00
_cell.angle_beta   90.00
_cell.angle_gamma   90.00
#
_symmetry.space_group_name_H-M   'P 1'
#
loop_
_entity.id
_entity.type
_entity.pdbx_description
1 polymer ?
#
loop_
_entity_poly.entity_id
_entity_poly.type
_entity_poly.pdbx_seq_one_letter_code
_entity_poly.pdbx_strand_id
1 'polypeptide(L)'
;MSEAGPRIARDAVIVVVNMVDPVRSAIRKAHWLFPESHANDASLRVKWLKYPEWEIYLDEQCSYSSQKHFLRALIRGAYQYIHCEREWLSSVELLGEVSEVKYEFEIVSRRDVYENLGYEPIEPDERDMSNPRTPIVGLSDDY
;
A
#
# COMPACT_ATOMS: atom_id res chain seq x y z
N MET A 1 -32.32 0.15 -0.30
CA MET A 1 -31.22 0.39 0.64
C MET A 1 -30.16 1.18 -0.10
N SER A 2 -29.82 2.39 0.33
CA SER A 2 -28.85 3.21 -0.38
C SER A 2 -27.51 2.48 -0.37
N GLU A 3 -27.09 2.10 -1.56
CA GLU A 3 -25.84 1.47 -1.90
C GLU A 3 -24.62 2.39 -1.68
N ALA A 4 -24.64 3.24 -0.66
CA ALA A 4 -23.63 4.26 -0.39
C ALA A 4 -22.36 3.63 0.18
N GLY A 5 -21.23 3.98 -0.41
CA GLY A 5 -19.88 3.63 0.03
C GLY A 5 -18.89 4.24 -0.95
N PRO A 6 -17.65 4.52 -0.53
CA PRO A 6 -16.65 5.17 -1.37
C PRO A 6 -16.38 4.35 -2.64
N ARG A 7 -16.24 5.06 -3.76
CA ARG A 7 -16.03 4.47 -5.09
C ARG A 7 -14.81 5.11 -5.73
N ILE A 8 -14.13 4.33 -6.57
CA ILE A 8 -13.05 4.80 -7.43
C ILE A 8 -13.52 4.75 -8.88
N ALA A 9 -13.26 5.83 -9.62
CA ALA A 9 -13.59 5.91 -11.04
C ALA A 9 -12.72 4.93 -11.84
N ARG A 10 -13.27 4.36 -12.92
CA ARG A 10 -12.60 3.39 -13.79
C ARG A 10 -11.27 3.91 -14.35
N ASP A 11 -11.26 5.18 -14.69
CA ASP A 11 -10.16 5.91 -15.32
C ASP A 11 -9.30 6.69 -14.34
N ALA A 12 -9.61 6.65 -13.04
CA ALA A 12 -8.74 7.16 -12.01
C ALA A 12 -7.34 6.56 -12.16
N VAL A 13 -6.34 7.40 -11.95
CA VAL A 13 -4.93 7.05 -12.11
C VAL A 13 -4.32 6.80 -10.75
N ILE A 14 -3.68 5.64 -10.63
CA ILE A 14 -2.86 5.28 -9.48
C ILE A 14 -1.39 5.45 -9.88
N VAL A 15 -0.68 6.29 -9.14
CA VAL A 15 0.74 6.58 -9.32
C VAL A 15 1.49 5.98 -8.13
N VAL A 16 2.57 5.28 -8.42
CA VAL A 16 3.51 4.74 -7.43
C VAL A 16 4.88 5.34 -7.72
N VAL A 17 5.33 6.20 -6.83
CA VAL A 17 6.67 6.78 -6.88
C VAL A 17 7.60 5.90 -6.07
N ASN A 18 8.60 5.33 -6.71
CA ASN A 18 9.58 4.49 -6.03
C ASN A 18 10.77 5.34 -5.57
N MET A 19 10.80 5.67 -4.28
CA MET A 19 11.88 6.48 -3.69
C MET A 19 13.16 5.68 -3.48
N VAL A 20 13.10 4.33 -3.55
CA VAL A 20 14.26 3.44 -3.42
C VAL A 20 14.95 3.24 -4.77
N ASP A 21 14.18 3.00 -5.83
CA ASP A 21 14.65 2.91 -7.22
C ASP A 21 13.76 3.78 -8.13
N PRO A 22 14.13 5.04 -8.36
CA PRO A 22 13.34 5.98 -9.18
C PRO A 22 13.10 5.52 -10.62
N VAL A 23 13.93 4.62 -11.16
CA VAL A 23 13.76 4.05 -12.52
C VAL A 23 12.56 3.10 -12.57
N ARG A 24 12.19 2.52 -11.42
CA ARG A 24 11.09 1.55 -11.25
C ARG A 24 9.88 2.17 -10.56
N SER A 25 9.46 3.34 -11.03
CA SER A 25 8.16 3.94 -10.68
C SER A 25 7.08 3.48 -11.65
N ALA A 26 5.80 3.55 -11.25
CA ALA A 26 4.72 2.99 -12.05
C ALA A 26 3.45 3.86 -12.06
N ILE A 27 2.69 3.78 -13.15
CA ILE A 27 1.41 4.47 -13.35
C ILE A 27 0.40 3.53 -14.01
N ARG A 28 -0.82 3.46 -13.47
CA ARG A 28 -1.87 2.58 -13.99
C ARG A 28 -3.26 3.12 -13.73
N LYS A 29 -4.23 2.73 -14.57
CA LYS A 29 -5.66 3.02 -14.34
C LYS A 29 -6.26 2.06 -13.31
N ALA A 30 -7.17 2.57 -12.47
CA ALA A 30 -7.78 1.82 -11.39
C ALA A 30 -8.54 0.56 -11.85
N HIS A 31 -9.10 0.55 -13.06
CA HIS A 31 -9.86 -0.61 -13.57
C HIS A 31 -9.07 -1.92 -13.65
N TRP A 32 -7.74 -1.86 -13.68
CA TRP A 32 -6.91 -3.07 -13.63
C TRP A 32 -7.02 -3.82 -12.30
N LEU A 33 -7.52 -3.15 -11.26
CA LEU A 33 -7.78 -3.73 -9.94
C LEU A 33 -9.24 -4.15 -9.77
N PHE A 34 -10.07 -3.98 -10.80
CA PHE A 34 -11.49 -4.34 -10.72
C PHE A 34 -11.62 -5.86 -10.98
N PRO A 35 -12.57 -6.53 -10.30
CA PRO A 35 -12.92 -7.89 -10.66
C PRO A 35 -13.47 -7.96 -12.08
N GLU A 36 -13.26 -9.10 -12.74
CA GLU A 36 -13.74 -9.32 -14.11
C GLU A 36 -15.25 -9.14 -14.23
N SER A 37 -16.01 -9.51 -13.19
CA SER A 37 -17.46 -9.26 -13.11
C SER A 37 -17.85 -7.79 -13.14
N HIS A 38 -16.91 -6.88 -12.87
CA HIS A 38 -17.06 -5.43 -12.88
C HIS A 38 -16.16 -4.75 -13.94
N ALA A 39 -15.64 -5.53 -14.89
CA ALA A 39 -14.68 -5.06 -15.89
C ALA A 39 -15.23 -3.95 -16.80
N ASN A 40 -16.54 -3.67 -16.81
CA ASN A 40 -17.16 -2.60 -17.60
C ASN A 40 -17.78 -1.48 -16.75
N ASP A 41 -17.68 -1.57 -15.42
CA ASP A 41 -18.27 -0.56 -14.55
C ASP A 41 -17.50 0.78 -14.68
N ALA A 42 -18.25 1.88 -14.68
CA ALA A 42 -17.69 3.24 -14.74
C ALA A 42 -16.98 3.65 -13.44
N SER A 43 -17.37 3.04 -12.31
CA SER A 43 -16.70 3.16 -11.02
C SER A 43 -16.98 1.90 -10.20
N LEU A 44 -16.07 1.54 -9.30
CA LEU A 44 -16.22 0.40 -8.42
C LEU A 44 -16.10 0.84 -6.97
N ARG A 45 -16.79 0.14 -6.06
CA ARG A 45 -16.62 0.36 -4.63
C ARG A 45 -15.22 -0.05 -4.20
N VAL A 46 -14.58 0.75 -3.36
CA VAL A 46 -13.18 0.51 -2.95
C VAL A 46 -12.99 -0.88 -2.35
N LYS A 47 -13.89 -1.34 -1.49
CA LYS A 47 -13.84 -2.70 -0.90
C LYS A 47 -13.82 -3.89 -1.88
N TRP A 48 -14.07 -3.66 -3.17
CA TRP A 48 -14.05 -4.71 -4.21
C TRP A 48 -12.77 -4.66 -5.05
N LEU A 49 -11.90 -3.68 -4.80
CA LEU A 49 -10.58 -3.65 -5.43
C LEU A 49 -9.78 -4.85 -4.97
N LYS A 50 -9.07 -5.46 -5.91
CA LYS A 50 -8.32 -6.65 -5.61
C LYS A 50 -6.90 -6.34 -5.15
N TYR A 51 -6.67 -6.55 -3.86
CA TYR A 51 -5.37 -6.36 -3.24
C TYR A 51 -4.28 -7.32 -3.77
N PRO A 52 -4.54 -8.60 -4.07
CA PRO A 52 -3.51 -9.47 -4.65
C PRO A 52 -2.97 -8.96 -5.99
N GLU A 53 -3.84 -8.48 -6.88
CA GLU A 53 -3.44 -7.87 -8.16
C GLU A 53 -2.65 -6.57 -7.97
N TRP A 54 -2.92 -5.83 -6.90
CA TRP A 54 -2.12 -4.67 -6.50
C TRP A 54 -0.72 -5.08 -6.06
N GLU A 55 -0.59 -6.09 -5.20
CA GLU A 55 0.72 -6.58 -4.74
C GLU A 55 1.58 -7.11 -5.89
N ILE A 56 0.99 -7.90 -6.80
CA ILE A 56 1.67 -8.39 -8.01
C ILE A 56 2.17 -7.22 -8.86
N TYR A 57 1.33 -6.21 -9.07
CA TYR A 57 1.72 -5.02 -9.83
C TYR A 57 2.90 -4.29 -9.21
N LEU A 58 2.90 -4.13 -7.88
CA LEU A 58 4.00 -3.48 -7.17
C LEU A 58 5.30 -4.29 -7.27
N ASP A 59 5.24 -5.61 -7.12
CA ASP A 59 6.42 -6.48 -7.26
C ASP A 59 6.99 -6.41 -8.69
N GLU A 60 6.16 -6.67 -9.70
CA GLU A 60 6.62 -6.74 -11.09
C GLU A 60 7.16 -5.40 -11.62
N GLN A 61 6.47 -4.29 -11.31
CA GLN A 61 6.80 -2.99 -11.90
C GLN A 61 7.76 -2.18 -11.04
N CYS A 62 7.65 -2.29 -9.72
CA CYS A 62 8.43 -1.48 -8.79
C CYS A 62 9.49 -2.27 -8.03
N SER A 63 9.57 -3.61 -8.22
CA SER A 63 10.40 -4.49 -7.40
C SER A 63 10.12 -4.32 -5.90
N TYR A 64 8.83 -4.13 -5.58
CA TYR A 64 8.36 -3.96 -4.22
C TYR A 64 8.50 -5.27 -3.43
N SER A 65 8.92 -5.16 -2.16
CA SER A 65 8.95 -6.27 -1.23
C SER A 65 8.48 -5.78 0.13
N SER A 66 7.42 -6.37 0.67
CA SER A 66 6.90 -6.03 2.00
C SER A 66 7.91 -6.27 3.13
N GLN A 67 8.95 -7.09 2.88
CA GLN A 67 10.04 -7.30 3.82
C GLN A 67 11.02 -6.13 3.86
N LYS A 68 11.31 -5.51 2.71
CA LYS A 68 12.35 -4.48 2.57
C LYS A 68 11.80 -3.06 2.45
N HIS A 69 10.58 -2.91 1.99
CA HIS A 69 9.97 -1.65 1.64
C HIS A 69 8.69 -1.40 2.43
N PHE A 70 8.40 -0.12 2.68
CA PHE A 70 7.07 0.32 3.05
C PHE A 70 6.40 0.94 1.83
N LEU A 71 5.09 0.71 1.73
CA LEU A 71 4.20 1.53 0.94
C LEU A 71 3.63 2.63 1.85
N ARG A 72 3.61 3.89 1.40
CA ARG A 72 2.98 4.99 2.13
C ARG A 72 2.21 5.92 1.19
N ALA A 73 1.28 6.69 1.75
CA ALA A 73 0.58 7.76 1.04
C ALA A 73 0.57 9.03 1.89
N LEU A 74 0.64 10.20 1.25
CA LEU A 74 0.45 11.48 1.92
C LEU A 74 -1.04 11.84 1.92
N ILE A 75 -1.69 11.71 3.07
CA ILE A 75 -3.13 11.92 3.21
C ILE A 75 -3.35 13.05 4.21
N ARG A 76 -3.99 14.14 3.76
CA ARG A 76 -4.31 15.33 4.59
C ARG A 76 -3.08 15.88 5.34
N GLY A 77 -1.90 15.83 4.71
CA GLY A 77 -0.65 16.34 5.27
C GLY A 77 0.11 15.39 6.20
N ALA A 78 -0.36 14.15 6.38
CA ALA A 78 0.33 13.12 7.16
C ALA A 78 0.64 11.88 6.30
N TYR A 79 1.81 11.28 6.52
CA TYR A 79 2.13 10.00 5.89
C TYR A 79 1.44 8.86 6.61
N GLN A 80 0.67 8.08 5.85
CA GLN A 80 0.09 6.81 6.31
C GLN A 80 0.88 5.66 5.68
N TYR A 81 1.43 4.80 6.53
CA TYR A 81 2.10 3.57 6.11
C TYR A 81 1.08 2.44 5.94
N ILE A 82 1.27 1.64 4.89
CA ILE A 82 0.35 0.59 4.47
C ILE A 82 1.06 -0.75 4.58
N HIS A 83 0.54 -1.61 5.45
CA HIS A 83 1.11 -2.92 5.76
C HIS A 83 0.18 -4.07 5.34
N CYS A 84 -1.10 -3.80 5.10
CA CYS A 84 -2.08 -4.81 4.72
C CYS A 84 -3.20 -4.27 3.82
N GLU A 85 -4.00 -5.18 3.26
CA GLU A 85 -5.17 -4.88 2.44
C GLU A 85 -6.11 -3.85 3.07
N ARG A 86 -6.42 -4.00 4.36
CA ARG A 86 -7.36 -3.10 5.04
C ARG A 86 -6.87 -1.65 5.04
N GLU A 87 -5.59 -1.45 5.29
CA GLU A 87 -4.97 -0.12 5.30
C GLU A 87 -4.84 0.44 3.89
N TRP A 88 -4.57 -0.41 2.90
CA TRP A 88 -4.55 -0.01 1.50
C TRP A 88 -5.93 0.47 1.05
N LEU A 89 -6.98 -0.32 1.30
CA LEU A 89 -8.36 0.07 1.00
C LEU A 89 -8.73 1.38 1.69
N SER A 90 -8.45 1.51 2.99
CA SER A 90 -8.70 2.74 3.73
C SER A 90 -7.93 3.95 3.15
N SER A 91 -6.68 3.75 2.72
CA SER A 91 -5.88 4.80 2.09
C SER A 91 -6.47 5.23 0.74
N VAL A 92 -6.96 4.28 -0.06
CA VAL A 92 -7.66 4.57 -1.32
C VAL A 92 -8.95 5.35 -1.03
N GLU A 93 -9.74 4.96 -0.03
CA GLU A 93 -10.96 5.70 0.34
C GLU A 93 -10.62 7.16 0.69
N LEU A 94 -9.64 7.38 1.55
CA LEU A 94 -9.23 8.72 1.99
C LEU A 94 -8.60 9.56 0.88
N LEU A 95 -7.80 8.95 0.00
CA LEU A 95 -7.26 9.63 -1.18
C LEU A 95 -8.36 10.04 -2.15
N GLY A 96 -9.40 9.21 -2.30
CA GLY A 96 -10.58 9.52 -3.11
C GLY A 96 -11.36 10.73 -2.61
N GLU A 97 -11.39 10.96 -1.30
CA GLU A 97 -11.99 12.17 -0.71
C GLU A 97 -11.17 13.45 -1.01
N VAL A 98 -9.88 13.31 -1.30
CA VAL A 98 -8.97 14.42 -1.65
C VAL A 98 -8.93 14.65 -3.16
N SER A 99 -8.99 13.56 -3.94
CA SER A 99 -8.81 13.56 -5.39
C SER A 99 -9.52 12.34 -5.99
N GLU A 100 -10.54 12.58 -6.81
CA GLU A 100 -11.29 11.52 -7.49
C GLU A 100 -10.53 10.94 -8.71
N VAL A 101 -9.48 11.62 -9.18
CA VAL A 101 -8.80 11.33 -10.45
C VAL A 101 -7.42 10.74 -10.25
N LYS A 102 -6.72 11.08 -9.16
CA LYS A 102 -5.31 10.74 -8.96
C LYS A 102 -5.04 10.28 -7.53
N TYR A 103 -4.45 9.10 -7.40
CA TYR A 103 -4.12 8.44 -6.14
C TYR A 103 -2.61 8.19 -6.14
N GLU A 104 -1.88 8.81 -5.21
CA GLU A 104 -0.42 8.70 -5.17
C GLU A 104 0.05 7.89 -3.96
N PHE A 105 0.95 6.95 -4.23
CA PHE A 105 1.66 6.15 -3.24
C PHE A 105 3.16 6.28 -3.44
N GLU A 106 3.90 6.09 -2.37
CA GLU A 106 5.36 6.06 -2.37
C GLU A 106 5.86 4.73 -1.82
N ILE A 107 6.86 4.16 -2.49
CA ILE A 107 7.66 3.07 -1.97
C ILE A 107 8.91 3.66 -1.32
N VAL A 108 9.14 3.34 -0.05
CA VAL A 108 10.32 3.79 0.71
C VAL A 108 11.01 2.60 1.38
N SER A 109 12.32 2.74 1.64
CA SER A 109 13.10 1.73 2.36
C SER A 109 12.64 1.62 3.81
N ARG A 110 12.36 0.40 4.30
CA ARG A 110 12.04 0.19 5.72
C ARG A 110 13.22 0.55 6.60
N ARG A 111 14.42 0.17 6.18
CA ARG A 111 15.67 0.47 6.87
C ARG A 111 15.82 1.97 7.08
N ASP A 112 15.71 2.76 6.01
CA ASP A 112 15.90 4.20 6.07
C ASP A 112 14.82 4.86 6.94
N VAL A 113 13.58 4.37 6.89
CA VAL A 113 12.50 4.86 7.76
C VAL A 113 12.81 4.57 9.23
N TYR A 114 13.23 3.36 9.58
CA TYR A 114 13.59 3.01 10.96
C TYR A 114 14.80 3.80 11.46
N GLU A 115 15.86 3.89 10.66
CA GLU A 115 17.07 4.68 10.98
C GLU A 115 16.71 6.15 11.25
N ASN A 116 15.85 6.76 10.42
CA ASN A 116 15.39 8.14 10.60
C ASN A 116 14.54 8.35 11.86
N LEU A 117 13.87 7.30 12.34
CA LEU A 117 13.08 7.31 13.57
C LEU A 117 13.93 6.96 14.81
N GLY A 118 15.23 6.67 14.64
CA GLY A 118 16.11 6.26 15.73
C GLY A 118 15.91 4.82 16.19
N TYR A 119 15.25 3.98 15.40
CA TYR A 119 15.15 2.55 15.65
C TYR A 119 16.29 1.82 14.94
N GLU A 120 16.91 0.85 15.63
CA GLU A 120 17.79 -0.09 14.94
C GLU A 120 16.96 -0.94 13.98
N PRO A 121 17.38 -1.09 12.70
CA PRO A 121 16.71 -1.99 11.77
C PRO A 121 16.69 -3.40 12.36
N ILE A 122 15.49 -3.94 12.62
CA ILE A 122 15.35 -5.36 12.94
C ILE A 122 15.69 -6.10 11.65
N GLU A 123 16.93 -6.60 11.52
CA GLU A 123 17.26 -7.53 10.45
C GLU A 123 16.30 -8.71 10.56
N PRO A 124 15.61 -9.09 9.46
CA PRO A 124 14.74 -10.26 9.51
C PRO A 124 15.60 -11.47 9.88
N ASP A 125 15.34 -12.08 11.04
CA ASP A 125 16.09 -13.26 11.50
C ASP A 125 15.92 -14.37 10.46
N GLU A 126 17.00 -14.71 9.76
CA GLU A 126 17.01 -15.75 8.72
C GLU A 126 16.53 -17.11 9.28
N ARG A 127 16.49 -17.28 10.61
CA ARG A 127 16.06 -18.51 11.28
C ARG A 127 14.54 -18.62 11.48
N ASP A 128 13.78 -17.54 11.36
CA ASP A 128 12.31 -17.56 11.54
C ASP A 128 11.56 -17.82 10.21
N MET A 129 12.30 -18.19 9.15
CA MET A 129 11.77 -18.53 7.82
C MET A 129 10.92 -19.82 7.76
N SER A 130 10.52 -20.40 8.89
CA SER A 130 9.74 -21.64 8.95
C SER A 130 8.50 -21.61 9.85
N ASN A 131 8.19 -20.50 10.55
CA ASN A 131 7.07 -20.49 11.50
C ASN A 131 6.22 -19.19 11.45
N PRO A 132 4.98 -19.22 10.93
CA PRO A 132 4.18 -18.01 10.69
C PRO A 132 3.49 -17.41 11.94
N ARG A 133 3.98 -17.63 13.16
CA ARG A 133 3.29 -17.18 14.39
C ARG A 133 4.19 -16.80 15.56
N THR A 134 4.94 -15.71 15.43
CA THR A 134 5.46 -15.04 16.63
C THR A 134 5.19 -13.53 16.56
N PRO A 135 4.33 -12.98 17.44
CA PRO A 135 4.22 -11.54 17.60
C PRO A 135 5.51 -11.02 18.24
N ILE A 136 6.09 -9.98 17.66
CA ILE A 136 7.25 -9.27 18.21
C ILE A 136 6.78 -8.54 19.48
N VAL A 137 7.11 -9.08 20.65
CA VAL A 137 7.03 -8.37 21.94
C VAL A 137 8.46 -7.99 22.32
N GLY A 138 8.76 -6.70 22.20
CA GLY A 138 9.95 -6.07 22.75
C GLY A 138 9.54 -4.84 23.55
N LEU A 139 8.87 -5.07 24.69
CA LEU A 139 8.86 -4.09 25.77
C LEU A 139 9.99 -4.49 26.70
N SER A 140 11.05 -3.68 26.70
CA SER A 140 12.06 -3.70 27.75
C SER A 140 11.42 -3.15 29.03
N ASP A 141 11.09 -4.04 29.96
CA ASP A 141 10.74 -3.66 31.33
C ASP A 141 12.02 -3.28 32.09
N ASP A 142 12.37 -2.00 32.05
CA ASP A 142 13.16 -1.36 33.10
C ASP A 142 12.22 -0.41 33.84
N TYR A 143 11.73 -0.83 35.02
CA TYR A 143 11.57 -0.07 36.27
C TYR A 143 10.80 -0.88 37.34
#